data_AF-A0A7X7MM78-F1
#
_entry.id   AF-A0A7X7MM78-F1
#
_cell.length_a   1.000
_cell.length_b   1.000
_cell.length_c   1.000
_cell.angle_alpha   90.00
_cell.angle_beta   90.00
_cell.angle_gamma   90.00
#
_symmetry.space_group_name_H-M   'P 1'
#
loop_
_entity.id
_entity.type
_entity.pdbx_description
1 polymer ?
#
loop_
_entity_poly.entity_id
_entity_poly.type
_entity_poly.pdbx_seq_one_letter_code
_entity_poly.pdbx_strand_id
1 'polypeptide(L)'
;MSTKRLSGNERRMTAVLRSGVLAGVWAAALAAGAGDVYTNSASGNWSAAASWNGAMPAAGGAADAAIVFNGAGDVASTNNLSGTFLLNRLEAAAGTVTLWGNTLSFVDSGAAGPQVEQTGSGSATFRNLLSLASDTVFNVASGVLTVCPVSGAGALVKTGAGELLCATNGNGALSFTGATRVEGGTLTVATSTGRFSMSSPSLTVENGATLRIFFGTGVNALNLPGSASVTVASGGTLLTDVPTISCGTFNAASGATVAGGNGCLSLHAVDAGGTAVSTLGSLSLTRIILEPYSVANPTQTVRFDGTGPGLSIGTDSGRAFSLRTGASGSSGLFTFVMDIADSPAAPVDLLVPFMNFRPSTSSSGFDFVKRGAGVMQVNGLDWSSATAPTQPVDGVVEAGTLIWNTSAANGAGVNLATVTVDSGATLQVGAGGTAGAIFVDAAVNGTLAFNRSNDYLFTPAVSGTGRLVQKGSGTLTLNGTHTYSGGTEVESGTLLVAAPGALNGAGTAAVTGGTLGGDGTVGGPVAVTGGGVLLPGGSNTVGTLTLANTGAAA
;
A
#
# COMPACT_ATOMS: atom_id res chain seq x y z
N MET A 1 -5.76 64.61 4.42
CA MET A 1 -5.24 64.67 3.04
C MET A 1 -4.08 65.66 3.02
N SER A 2 -2.89 65.24 2.61
CA SER A 2 -1.81 66.15 2.22
C SER A 2 -1.28 65.65 0.89
N THR A 3 -1.38 66.48 -0.15
CA THR A 3 -0.93 66.15 -1.51
C THR A 3 0.36 66.91 -1.78
N LYS A 4 1.48 66.19 -1.80
CA LYS A 4 2.74 66.70 -2.35
C LYS A 4 2.74 66.36 -3.84
N ARG A 5 2.77 67.38 -4.70
CA ARG A 5 2.89 67.22 -6.16
C ARG A 5 4.32 66.79 -6.51
N LEU A 6 4.45 65.64 -7.17
CA LEU A 6 5.63 65.27 -7.96
C LEU A 6 5.23 65.33 -9.44
N SER A 7 6.09 65.94 -10.24
CA SER A 7 5.91 66.22 -11.66
C SER A 7 6.00 64.95 -12.52
N GLY A 8 5.21 64.91 -13.60
CA GLY A 8 5.33 63.94 -14.69
C GLY A 8 4.30 62.82 -14.65
N ASN A 9 3.19 63.01 -15.37
CA ASN A 9 2.19 62.09 -15.95
C ASN A 9 1.91 60.65 -15.43
N GLU A 10 2.36 60.22 -14.25
CA GLU A 10 1.88 58.99 -13.60
C GLU A 10 1.14 59.33 -12.30
N ARG A 11 -0.19 59.18 -12.31
CA ARG A 11 -0.99 59.19 -11.08
C ARG A 11 -0.93 57.82 -10.42
N ARG A 12 0.11 57.57 -9.62
CA ARG A 12 0.08 56.48 -8.61
C ARG A 12 -0.53 57.01 -7.32
N MET A 13 -1.80 56.67 -7.08
CA MET A 13 -2.46 56.90 -5.79
C MET A 13 -1.98 55.84 -4.79
N THR A 14 -1.14 56.22 -3.83
CA THR A 14 -0.84 55.39 -2.66
C THR A 14 -1.89 55.65 -1.60
N ALA A 15 -2.89 54.77 -1.50
CA ALA A 15 -3.84 54.77 -0.39
C ALA A 15 -3.24 54.02 0.80
N VAL A 16 -2.96 54.73 1.90
CA VAL A 16 -2.60 54.10 3.19
C VAL A 16 -3.90 53.70 3.89
N LEU A 17 -4.26 52.43 3.83
CA LEU A 17 -5.41 51.88 4.57
C LEU A 17 -4.95 51.36 5.94
N ARG A 18 -5.56 51.89 7.00
CA ARG A 18 -5.34 51.44 8.39
C ARG A 18 -6.07 50.12 8.63
N SER A 19 -5.42 49.25 9.41
CA SER A 19 -5.82 47.90 9.79
C SER A 19 -7.32 47.71 10.06
N GLY A 20 -7.96 46.89 9.23
CA GLY A 20 -9.30 46.34 9.37
C GLY A 20 -9.53 45.31 8.26
N VAL A 21 -10.50 44.41 8.43
CA VAL A 21 -10.84 43.27 7.52
C VAL A 21 -10.87 43.64 6.03
N LEU A 22 -11.19 44.89 5.70
CA LEU A 22 -11.16 45.46 4.35
C LEU A 22 -9.76 45.46 3.68
N ALA A 23 -8.68 45.52 4.46
CA ALA A 23 -7.31 45.50 3.93
C ALA A 23 -6.91 44.13 3.37
N GLY A 24 -7.48 43.03 3.89
CA GLY A 24 -7.26 41.68 3.37
C GLY A 24 -7.94 41.48 2.00
N VAL A 25 -9.19 41.94 1.89
CA VAL A 25 -10.02 41.83 0.67
C VAL A 25 -9.38 42.59 -0.51
N TRP A 26 -8.81 43.77 -0.27
CA TRP A 26 -8.16 44.57 -1.32
C TRP A 26 -6.72 44.14 -1.63
N ALA A 27 -5.96 43.63 -0.65
CA ALA A 27 -4.61 43.11 -0.91
C ALA A 27 -4.64 41.81 -1.74
N ALA A 28 -5.63 40.93 -1.50
CA ALA A 28 -5.87 39.74 -2.32
C ALA A 28 -6.43 40.08 -3.73
N ALA A 29 -7.09 41.23 -3.89
CA ALA A 29 -7.57 41.73 -5.18
C ALA A 29 -6.50 42.45 -6.02
N LEU A 30 -5.47 43.03 -5.40
CA LEU A 30 -4.39 43.73 -6.12
C LEU A 30 -3.21 42.79 -6.48
N ALA A 31 -3.04 41.69 -5.73
CA ALA A 31 -1.95 40.74 -5.93
C ALA A 31 -2.24 39.67 -7.01
N ALA A 32 -3.52 39.39 -7.29
CA ALA A 32 -3.97 38.56 -8.40
C ALA A 32 -4.72 39.49 -9.35
N GLY A 33 -4.38 39.53 -10.64
CA GLY A 33 -4.94 40.45 -11.64
C GLY A 33 -6.42 40.23 -11.97
N ALA A 34 -7.29 40.09 -10.97
CA ALA A 34 -8.72 40.01 -11.11
C ALA A 34 -9.25 41.31 -11.75
N GLY A 35 -10.21 41.15 -12.66
CA GLY A 35 -11.04 42.22 -13.19
C GLY A 35 -11.97 42.75 -12.10
N ASP A 36 -13.22 43.02 -12.44
CA ASP A 36 -14.17 43.59 -11.49
C ASP A 36 -14.36 42.72 -10.24
N VAL A 37 -14.23 43.34 -9.05
CA VAL A 37 -14.53 42.72 -7.75
C VAL A 37 -15.90 43.18 -7.28
N TYR A 38 -16.81 42.24 -7.10
CA TYR A 38 -18.17 42.49 -6.64
C TYR A 38 -18.34 42.00 -5.21
N THR A 39 -18.71 42.90 -4.30
CA THR A 39 -18.88 42.56 -2.88
C THR A 39 -20.36 42.52 -2.49
N ASN A 40 -20.78 41.41 -1.90
CA ASN A 40 -22.12 41.22 -1.35
C ASN A 40 -22.05 41.12 0.18
N SER A 41 -22.73 42.05 0.86
CA SER A 41 -22.84 42.11 2.33
C SER A 41 -24.21 41.72 2.87
N ALA A 42 -25.17 41.38 2.00
CA ALA A 42 -26.57 41.25 2.36
C ALA A 42 -27.11 39.85 2.08
N SER A 43 -27.86 39.29 3.02
CA SER A 43 -28.67 38.10 2.78
C SER A 43 -29.79 38.39 1.77
N GLY A 44 -30.29 37.37 1.09
CA GLY A 44 -31.42 37.47 0.19
C GLY A 44 -31.04 37.22 -1.27
N ASN A 45 -31.68 37.93 -2.20
CA ASN A 45 -31.55 37.64 -3.63
C ASN A 45 -30.30 38.32 -4.23
N TRP A 46 -29.28 37.55 -4.60
CA TRP A 46 -28.11 38.01 -5.37
C TRP A 46 -28.51 38.85 -6.58
N SER A 47 -29.61 38.47 -7.25
CA SER A 47 -30.10 39.10 -8.47
C SER A 47 -30.64 40.51 -8.30
N ALA A 48 -30.80 40.97 -7.06
CA ALA A 48 -31.22 42.32 -6.76
C ALA A 48 -30.00 43.24 -6.67
N ALA A 49 -30.04 44.39 -7.35
CA ALA A 49 -28.98 45.40 -7.26
C ALA A 49 -28.71 45.85 -5.81
N ALA A 50 -29.73 45.85 -4.96
CA ALA A 50 -29.64 46.19 -3.54
C ALA A 50 -28.75 45.23 -2.71
N SER A 51 -28.42 44.06 -3.25
CA SER A 51 -27.57 43.06 -2.58
C SER A 51 -26.07 43.33 -2.75
N TRP A 52 -25.69 44.33 -3.55
CA TRP A 52 -24.30 44.63 -3.91
C TRP A 52 -23.84 45.97 -3.35
N ASN A 53 -22.61 45.99 -2.84
CA ASN A 53 -21.92 47.24 -2.51
C ASN A 53 -21.36 47.84 -3.80
N GLY A 54 -22.19 48.61 -4.51
CA GLY A 54 -21.81 49.26 -5.75
C GLY A 54 -22.43 48.57 -6.97
N ALA A 55 -21.63 48.38 -8.03
CA ALA A 55 -22.12 47.74 -9.24
C ALA A 55 -22.49 46.27 -8.96
N MET A 56 -23.57 45.81 -9.57
CA MET A 56 -23.96 44.41 -9.58
C MET A 56 -23.23 43.68 -10.73
N PRO A 57 -22.87 42.38 -10.59
CA PRO A 57 -22.28 41.61 -11.67
C PRO A 57 -23.14 41.60 -12.94
N ALA A 58 -22.48 41.76 -14.08
CA ALA A 58 -23.13 41.78 -15.40
C ALA A 58 -23.72 40.42 -15.79
N ALA A 59 -24.53 40.46 -16.85
CA ALA A 59 -25.18 39.28 -17.37
C ALA A 59 -24.19 38.24 -17.95
N GLY A 60 -24.20 37.01 -17.44
CA GLY A 60 -23.34 35.90 -17.89
C GLY A 60 -22.02 35.78 -17.14
N GLY A 61 -21.72 36.74 -16.25
CA GLY A 61 -20.42 36.87 -15.61
C GLY A 61 -19.41 37.56 -16.52
N ALA A 62 -18.20 37.77 -16.00
CA ALA A 62 -17.08 38.31 -16.76
C ALA A 62 -15.82 37.47 -16.49
N ALA A 63 -14.93 37.39 -17.47
CA ALA A 63 -13.59 36.86 -17.24
C ALA A 63 -12.90 37.68 -16.13
N ASP A 64 -12.09 37.01 -15.31
CA ASP A 64 -11.41 37.60 -14.16
C ASP A 64 -12.33 38.19 -13.05
N ALA A 65 -13.64 37.98 -13.08
CA ALA A 65 -14.54 38.49 -12.04
C ALA A 65 -14.36 37.74 -10.72
N ALA A 66 -14.31 38.51 -9.63
CA ALA A 66 -14.29 38.00 -8.27
C ALA A 66 -15.56 38.40 -7.52
N ILE A 67 -16.20 37.44 -6.85
CA ILE A 67 -17.36 37.71 -6.01
C ILE A 67 -17.01 37.39 -4.57
N VAL A 68 -17.18 38.38 -3.69
CA VAL A 68 -16.82 38.31 -2.28
C VAL A 68 -18.06 38.47 -1.40
N PHE A 69 -18.37 37.43 -0.63
CA PHE A 69 -19.41 37.46 0.40
C PHE A 69 -18.81 37.85 1.75
N ASN A 70 -18.98 39.11 2.13
CA ASN A 70 -18.48 39.65 3.40
C ASN A 70 -19.59 39.85 4.45
N GLY A 71 -20.82 39.46 4.13
CA GLY A 71 -21.94 39.35 5.08
C GLY A 71 -22.26 37.90 5.45
N ALA A 72 -23.03 37.72 6.53
CA ALA A 72 -23.53 36.41 6.97
C ALA A 72 -24.97 36.18 6.49
N GLY A 73 -25.34 34.90 6.29
CA GLY A 73 -26.71 34.49 5.99
C GLY A 73 -26.89 33.81 4.63
N ASP A 74 -28.14 33.57 4.27
CA ASP A 74 -28.49 32.87 3.04
C ASP A 74 -28.55 33.85 1.85
N VAL A 75 -27.86 33.51 0.77
CA VAL A 75 -27.87 34.28 -0.47
C VAL A 75 -28.29 33.37 -1.63
N ALA A 76 -29.40 33.73 -2.27
CA ALA A 76 -29.93 33.01 -3.42
C ALA A 76 -29.35 33.58 -4.72
N SER A 77 -28.58 32.79 -5.45
CA SER A 77 -28.06 33.12 -6.79
C SER A 77 -29.09 32.75 -7.86
N THR A 78 -30.22 33.45 -7.88
CA THR A 78 -31.35 33.16 -8.80
C THR A 78 -31.14 33.69 -10.22
N ASN A 79 -30.09 34.49 -10.46
CA ASN A 79 -29.97 35.22 -11.71
C ASN A 79 -29.57 34.29 -12.86
N ASN A 80 -30.51 34.08 -13.78
CA ASN A 80 -30.28 33.56 -15.11
C ASN A 80 -29.88 34.72 -16.00
N LEU A 81 -28.59 34.95 -16.14
CA LEU A 81 -28.08 35.95 -17.06
C LEU A 81 -27.60 35.28 -18.37
N SER A 82 -28.55 34.55 -18.98
CA SER A 82 -28.43 33.68 -20.15
C SER A 82 -27.38 32.56 -20.03
N GLY A 83 -27.69 31.51 -19.26
CA GLY A 83 -26.87 30.29 -19.21
C GLY A 83 -25.98 30.18 -17.96
N THR A 84 -24.85 29.50 -18.09
CA THR A 84 -23.90 29.27 -16.98
C THR A 84 -23.20 30.58 -16.63
N PHE A 85 -23.29 31.02 -15.37
CA PHE A 85 -22.61 32.24 -14.89
C PHE A 85 -21.12 31.96 -14.72
N LEU A 86 -20.26 32.69 -15.46
CA LEU A 86 -18.82 32.47 -15.48
C LEU A 86 -18.12 33.27 -14.37
N LEU A 87 -17.21 32.61 -13.65
CA LEU A 87 -16.45 33.18 -12.55
C LEU A 87 -14.98 32.81 -12.64
N ASN A 88 -14.12 33.72 -12.18
CA ASN A 88 -12.74 33.36 -11.85
C ASN A 88 -12.59 33.10 -10.35
N ARG A 89 -13.15 33.96 -9.49
CA ARG A 89 -13.06 33.78 -8.02
C ARG A 89 -14.41 33.89 -7.31
N LEU A 90 -14.65 32.99 -6.38
CA LEU A 90 -15.77 33.00 -5.45
C LEU A 90 -15.26 32.91 -4.00
N GLU A 91 -15.42 33.97 -3.22
CA GLU A 91 -14.87 34.07 -1.86
C GLU A 91 -15.98 34.22 -0.81
N ALA A 92 -15.93 33.39 0.23
CA ALA A 92 -16.64 33.60 1.49
C ALA A 92 -15.67 34.25 2.52
N ALA A 93 -15.82 35.55 2.73
CA ALA A 93 -14.98 36.32 3.65
C ALA A 93 -15.57 36.43 5.06
N ALA A 94 -16.91 36.38 5.19
CA ALA A 94 -17.58 36.39 6.50
C ALA A 94 -17.51 35.04 7.24
N GLY A 95 -17.22 33.96 6.51
CA GLY A 95 -17.20 32.62 7.07
C GLY A 95 -18.57 31.93 7.15
N THR A 96 -19.70 32.62 7.25
CA THR A 96 -21.04 32.00 7.47
C THR A 96 -22.07 32.38 6.40
N VAL A 97 -21.82 31.96 5.16
CA VAL A 97 -22.72 32.21 4.02
C VAL A 97 -23.26 30.91 3.44
N THR A 98 -24.55 30.87 3.10
CA THR A 98 -25.14 29.78 2.32
C THR A 98 -25.49 30.29 0.93
N LEU A 99 -24.84 29.79 -0.12
CA LEU A 99 -25.20 30.05 -1.50
C LEU A 99 -26.05 28.92 -2.05
N TRP A 100 -27.12 29.25 -2.78
CA TRP A 100 -27.95 28.28 -3.49
C TRP A 100 -28.58 28.90 -4.73
N GLY A 101 -28.88 28.10 -5.76
CA GLY A 101 -29.46 28.58 -7.02
C GLY A 101 -28.86 27.91 -8.26
N ASN A 102 -28.69 28.67 -9.33
CA ASN A 102 -28.22 28.18 -10.64
C ASN A 102 -26.76 27.68 -10.63
N THR A 103 -26.34 26.98 -11.70
CA THR A 103 -24.96 26.53 -11.91
C THR A 103 -23.98 27.69 -12.01
N LEU A 104 -22.83 27.56 -11.35
CA LEU A 104 -21.69 28.47 -11.44
C LEU A 104 -20.55 27.78 -12.21
N SER A 105 -20.13 28.35 -13.34
CA SER A 105 -18.97 27.85 -14.09
C SER A 105 -17.72 28.61 -13.69
N PHE A 106 -16.62 27.89 -13.56
CA PHE A 106 -15.31 28.50 -13.41
C PHE A 106 -14.57 28.48 -14.74
N VAL A 107 -13.99 29.62 -15.12
CA VAL A 107 -13.19 29.78 -16.33
C VAL A 107 -11.78 30.21 -15.95
N ASP A 108 -10.79 29.67 -16.64
CA ASP A 108 -9.44 30.18 -16.57
C ASP A 108 -9.31 31.44 -17.42
N SER A 109 -8.90 32.53 -16.79
CA SER A 109 -8.67 33.82 -17.43
C SER A 109 -7.18 34.21 -17.48
N GLY A 110 -6.29 33.31 -17.05
CA GLY A 110 -4.84 33.40 -17.27
C GLY A 110 -4.05 34.26 -16.27
N ALA A 111 -4.69 35.18 -15.52
CA ALA A 111 -3.99 36.00 -14.52
C ALA A 111 -3.82 35.29 -13.17
N ALA A 112 -4.87 34.58 -12.74
CA ALA A 112 -4.86 33.57 -11.68
C ALA A 112 -5.93 32.55 -12.06
N GLY A 113 -5.58 31.26 -12.09
CA GLY A 113 -6.55 30.20 -12.38
C GLY A 113 -7.74 30.25 -11.43
N PRO A 114 -8.86 29.59 -11.74
CA PRO A 114 -10.09 29.78 -10.99
C PRO A 114 -9.97 29.36 -9.53
N GLN A 115 -10.65 30.09 -8.64
CA GLN A 115 -10.55 29.91 -7.20
C GLN A 115 -11.91 29.93 -6.49
N VAL A 116 -12.03 29.09 -5.48
CA VAL A 116 -13.10 29.13 -4.48
C VAL A 116 -12.45 29.25 -3.11
N GLU A 117 -12.74 30.34 -2.40
CA GLU A 117 -12.04 30.68 -1.18
C GLU A 117 -12.98 30.77 0.01
N GLN A 118 -12.54 30.24 1.15
CA GLN A 118 -13.10 30.50 2.47
C GLN A 118 -12.00 31.13 3.32
N THR A 119 -12.01 32.45 3.40
CA THR A 119 -11.02 33.25 4.14
C THR A 119 -11.53 33.60 5.55
N GLY A 120 -12.86 33.59 5.75
CA GLY A 120 -13.48 33.77 7.06
C GLY A 120 -13.33 32.53 7.95
N SER A 121 -13.31 32.74 9.28
CA SER A 121 -13.11 31.67 10.27
C SER A 121 -14.35 30.79 10.55
N GLY A 122 -15.41 30.93 9.76
CA GLY A 122 -16.69 30.22 9.91
C GLY A 122 -16.87 29.05 8.94
N SER A 123 -18.10 28.54 8.84
CA SER A 123 -18.47 27.53 7.85
C SER A 123 -19.37 28.08 6.73
N ALA A 124 -18.90 28.02 5.49
CA ALA A 124 -19.65 28.44 4.30
C ALA A 124 -20.21 27.21 3.57
N THR A 125 -21.36 27.36 2.94
CA THR A 125 -22.03 26.27 2.21
C THR A 125 -22.46 26.73 0.84
N PHE A 126 -21.93 26.14 -0.23
CA PHE A 126 -22.34 26.39 -1.60
C PHE A 126 -23.11 25.18 -2.13
N ARG A 127 -24.43 25.35 -2.26
CA ARG A 127 -25.38 24.34 -2.77
C ARG A 127 -25.59 24.42 -4.27
N ASN A 128 -24.97 25.41 -4.93
CA ASN A 128 -24.94 25.53 -6.37
C ASN A 128 -24.20 24.33 -6.99
N LEU A 129 -24.60 23.92 -8.20
CA LEU A 129 -23.72 23.10 -9.02
C LEU A 129 -22.49 23.93 -9.40
N LEU A 130 -21.31 23.50 -8.99
CA LEU A 130 -20.03 24.09 -9.39
C LEU A 130 -19.48 23.32 -10.59
N SER A 131 -19.35 23.98 -11.74
CA SER A 131 -18.79 23.38 -12.96
C SER A 131 -17.35 23.86 -13.16
N LEU A 132 -16.39 22.95 -12.97
CA LEU A 132 -14.96 23.19 -13.08
C LEU A 132 -14.53 22.98 -14.54
N ALA A 133 -14.59 24.01 -15.38
CA ALA A 133 -14.13 23.89 -16.77
C ALA A 133 -12.59 23.83 -16.86
N SER A 134 -11.91 24.40 -15.86
CA SER A 134 -10.46 24.43 -15.71
C SER A 134 -10.07 24.09 -14.26
N ASP A 135 -8.79 23.79 -14.03
CA ASP A 135 -8.26 23.46 -12.71
C ASP A 135 -8.60 24.55 -11.70
N THR A 136 -9.37 24.19 -10.68
CA THR A 136 -9.92 25.14 -9.72
C THR A 136 -9.33 24.89 -8.33
N VAL A 137 -8.77 25.95 -7.75
CA VAL A 137 -8.21 25.93 -6.40
C VAL A 137 -9.29 26.23 -5.37
N PHE A 138 -9.54 25.29 -4.47
CA PHE A 138 -10.35 25.48 -3.28
C PHE A 138 -9.44 25.79 -2.09
N ASN A 139 -9.32 27.06 -1.74
CA ASN A 139 -8.52 27.52 -0.62
C ASN A 139 -9.38 27.71 0.62
N VAL A 140 -9.25 26.82 1.60
CA VAL A 140 -9.95 26.92 2.88
C VAL A 140 -8.93 27.29 3.95
N ALA A 141 -8.86 28.57 4.30
CA ALA A 141 -7.86 29.06 5.25
C ALA A 141 -8.06 28.43 6.64
N SER A 142 -9.31 28.39 7.10
CA SER A 142 -9.74 27.75 8.35
C SER A 142 -11.23 27.40 8.27
N GLY A 143 -11.77 26.66 9.24
CA GLY A 143 -13.18 26.27 9.25
C GLY A 143 -13.52 25.25 8.17
N VAL A 144 -14.78 25.26 7.70
CA VAL A 144 -15.30 24.27 6.74
C VAL A 144 -15.97 24.99 5.56
N LEU A 145 -15.54 24.69 4.34
CA LEU A 145 -16.27 25.03 3.13
C LEU A 145 -17.01 23.79 2.65
N THR A 146 -18.35 23.83 2.62
CA THR A 146 -19.16 22.74 2.09
C THR A 146 -19.57 23.03 0.65
N VAL A 147 -19.28 22.14 -0.29
CA VAL A 147 -19.67 22.28 -1.70
C VAL A 147 -20.36 21.04 -2.22
N CYS A 148 -21.51 21.19 -2.89
CA CYS A 148 -22.15 20.11 -3.63
C CYS A 148 -23.36 20.62 -4.45
N PRO A 149 -23.57 20.16 -5.70
CA PRO A 149 -22.73 19.22 -6.47
C PRO A 149 -21.54 19.89 -7.20
N VAL A 150 -20.54 19.08 -7.63
CA VAL A 150 -19.37 19.53 -8.42
C VAL A 150 -19.22 18.67 -9.69
N SER A 151 -18.98 19.28 -10.84
CA SER A 151 -18.78 18.63 -12.15
C SER A 151 -17.70 19.33 -12.97
N GLY A 152 -17.38 18.83 -14.17
CA GLY A 152 -16.45 19.48 -15.10
C GLY A 152 -15.17 18.68 -15.38
N ALA A 153 -14.31 19.18 -16.26
CA ALA A 153 -13.09 18.48 -16.69
C ALA A 153 -11.82 18.96 -15.96
N GLY A 154 -11.88 20.12 -15.31
CA GLY A 154 -10.77 20.68 -14.54
C GLY A 154 -10.50 19.91 -13.25
N ALA A 155 -9.26 20.01 -12.78
CA ALA A 155 -8.84 19.46 -11.50
C ALA A 155 -9.49 20.19 -10.31
N LEU A 156 -9.69 19.45 -9.22
CA LEU A 156 -10.01 19.99 -7.90
C LEU A 156 -8.71 20.04 -7.10
N VAL A 157 -8.26 21.24 -6.74
CA VAL A 157 -7.03 21.44 -5.95
C VAL A 157 -7.40 22.02 -4.59
N LYS A 158 -7.27 21.24 -3.52
CA LYS A 158 -7.55 21.68 -2.15
C LYS A 158 -6.29 22.23 -1.48
N THR A 159 -6.33 23.49 -1.05
CA THR A 159 -5.27 24.18 -0.29
C THR A 159 -5.81 24.79 1.01
N GLY A 160 -4.93 25.35 1.83
CA GLY A 160 -5.28 25.95 3.12
C GLY A 160 -5.54 24.91 4.23
N ALA A 161 -5.44 25.33 5.50
CA ALA A 161 -5.46 24.43 6.64
C ALA A 161 -6.85 23.88 7.02
N GLY A 162 -7.93 24.52 6.57
CA GLY A 162 -9.30 24.12 6.85
C GLY A 162 -9.79 22.92 6.04
N GLU A 163 -11.09 22.63 6.18
CA GLU A 163 -11.74 21.48 5.55
C GLU A 163 -12.59 21.90 4.34
N LEU A 164 -12.41 21.22 3.22
CA LEU A 164 -13.36 21.22 2.12
C LEU A 164 -14.22 19.97 2.24
N LEU A 165 -15.51 20.15 2.52
CA LEU A 165 -16.49 19.09 2.63
C LEU A 165 -17.32 18.98 1.35
N CYS A 166 -17.11 17.93 0.59
CA CYS A 166 -17.92 17.58 -0.56
C CYS A 166 -18.97 16.55 -0.15
N ALA A 167 -20.19 17.01 0.21
CA ALA A 167 -21.25 16.15 0.79
C ALA A 167 -22.55 16.15 -0.02
N THR A 168 -23.09 14.96 -0.34
CA THR A 168 -24.36 14.80 -1.09
C THR A 168 -25.51 14.30 -0.19
N ASN A 169 -26.49 15.16 0.10
CA ASN A 169 -27.75 14.77 0.76
C ASN A 169 -28.85 14.43 -0.27
N GLY A 170 -28.54 13.57 -1.24
CA GLY A 170 -29.46 13.13 -2.29
C GLY A 170 -29.05 13.54 -3.71
N ASN A 171 -28.72 12.54 -4.53
CA ASN A 171 -28.68 12.52 -6.00
C ASN A 171 -27.98 13.65 -6.79
N GLY A 172 -26.86 14.19 -6.30
CA GLY A 172 -25.94 14.99 -7.14
C GLY A 172 -24.51 14.50 -6.98
N ALA A 173 -24.03 13.62 -7.87
CA ALA A 173 -22.68 13.07 -7.78
C ALA A 173 -21.60 14.15 -7.97
N LEU A 174 -20.51 14.05 -7.21
CA LEU A 174 -19.21 14.57 -7.64
C LEU A 174 -18.86 13.84 -8.94
N SER A 175 -19.00 14.54 -10.07
CA SER A 175 -18.93 13.96 -11.42
C SER A 175 -17.88 14.64 -12.29
N PHE A 176 -16.92 15.33 -11.66
CA PHE A 176 -15.81 15.92 -12.37
C PHE A 176 -14.81 14.84 -12.82
N THR A 177 -14.16 15.08 -13.96
CA THR A 177 -13.26 14.13 -14.63
C THR A 177 -11.79 14.53 -14.54
N GLY A 178 -11.50 15.69 -13.95
CA GLY A 178 -10.13 16.17 -13.74
C GLY A 178 -9.44 15.52 -12.53
N ALA A 179 -8.16 15.83 -12.35
CA ALA A 179 -7.35 15.35 -11.22
C ALA A 179 -7.91 15.83 -9.87
N THR A 180 -7.57 15.13 -8.79
CA THR A 180 -7.81 15.61 -7.41
C THR A 180 -6.50 15.71 -6.68
N ARG A 181 -6.22 16.90 -6.16
CA ARG A 181 -4.97 17.20 -5.48
C ARG A 181 -5.27 17.84 -4.14
N VAL A 182 -4.86 17.19 -3.06
CA VAL A 182 -4.99 17.72 -1.70
C VAL A 182 -3.61 18.18 -1.26
N GLU A 183 -3.37 19.48 -1.38
CA GLU A 183 -2.09 20.13 -1.06
C GLU A 183 -2.01 20.63 0.38
N GLY A 184 -3.14 20.78 1.05
CA GLY A 184 -3.19 21.23 2.45
C GLY A 184 -4.55 21.05 3.11
N GLY A 185 -4.51 20.93 4.45
CA GLY A 185 -5.71 20.75 5.26
C GLY A 185 -6.44 19.45 4.95
N THR A 186 -7.78 19.47 5.03
CA THR A 186 -8.60 18.27 4.80
C THR A 186 -9.52 18.43 3.60
N LEU A 187 -9.55 17.44 2.71
CA LEU A 187 -10.66 17.21 1.79
C LEU A 187 -11.49 16.04 2.33
N THR A 188 -12.76 16.26 2.61
CA THR A 188 -13.71 15.21 2.99
C THR A 188 -14.71 15.00 1.88
N VAL A 189 -14.78 13.77 1.36
CA VAL A 189 -15.79 13.33 0.41
C VAL A 189 -16.79 12.44 1.17
N ALA A 190 -18.06 12.85 1.21
CA ALA A 190 -19.12 12.12 1.87
C ALA A 190 -20.33 11.93 0.94
N THR A 191 -20.79 10.69 0.75
CA THR A 191 -22.04 10.43 0.01
C THR A 191 -22.92 9.38 0.67
N SER A 192 -24.23 9.62 0.59
CA SER A 192 -25.28 8.75 1.13
C SER A 192 -25.80 7.72 0.12
N THR A 193 -25.48 7.84 -1.18
CA THR A 193 -26.20 7.13 -2.26
C THR A 193 -25.37 6.15 -3.11
N GLY A 194 -24.31 5.55 -2.57
CA GLY A 194 -23.80 4.31 -3.18
C GLY A 194 -22.81 4.47 -4.35
N ARG A 195 -22.65 5.65 -4.96
CA ARG A 195 -21.75 5.84 -6.11
C ARG A 195 -21.01 7.17 -6.06
N PHE A 196 -19.71 7.08 -5.76
CA PHE A 196 -18.73 8.10 -6.14
C PHE A 196 -17.97 7.52 -7.34
N SER A 197 -18.20 8.11 -8.51
CA SER A 197 -17.49 7.76 -9.74
C SER A 197 -16.61 8.95 -10.07
N MET A 198 -15.41 9.00 -9.48
CA MET A 198 -14.37 9.83 -10.04
C MET A 198 -13.85 9.15 -11.28
N SER A 199 -13.99 9.78 -12.44
CA SER A 199 -13.14 9.47 -13.59
C SER A 199 -11.80 10.20 -13.50
N SER A 200 -11.42 10.64 -12.29
CA SER A 200 -10.20 11.38 -12.03
C SER A 200 -8.99 10.55 -12.47
N PRO A 201 -8.16 11.07 -13.39
CA PRO A 201 -6.97 10.38 -13.86
C PRO A 201 -5.88 10.31 -12.78
N SER A 202 -5.97 11.15 -11.74
CA SER A 202 -5.03 11.10 -10.62
C SER A 202 -5.62 11.65 -9.32
N LEU A 203 -5.28 11.01 -8.21
CA LEU A 203 -5.57 11.44 -6.85
C LEU A 203 -4.25 11.61 -6.12
N THR A 204 -3.96 12.80 -5.61
CA THR A 204 -2.73 13.09 -4.87
C THR A 204 -3.03 13.68 -3.51
N VAL A 205 -2.39 13.16 -2.46
CA VAL A 205 -2.41 13.72 -1.11
C VAL A 205 -0.98 14.10 -0.74
N GLU A 206 -0.73 15.40 -0.59
CA GLU A 206 0.59 15.95 -0.28
C GLU A 206 0.94 15.87 1.21
N ASN A 207 2.17 16.25 1.55
CA ASN A 207 2.66 16.25 2.93
C ASN A 207 1.79 17.13 3.86
N GLY A 208 1.34 16.55 4.97
CA GLY A 208 0.50 17.23 5.96
C GLY A 208 -0.96 17.42 5.52
N ALA A 209 -1.33 16.97 4.33
CA ALA A 209 -2.69 17.01 3.83
C ALA A 209 -3.45 15.72 4.17
N THR A 210 -4.78 15.81 4.26
CA THR A 210 -5.66 14.68 4.54
C THR A 210 -6.77 14.58 3.51
N LEU A 211 -6.92 13.42 2.88
CA LEU A 211 -8.13 13.03 2.16
C LEU A 211 -8.94 12.06 3.00
N ARG A 212 -10.20 12.39 3.27
CA ARG A 212 -11.15 11.55 3.99
C ARG A 212 -12.29 11.15 3.05
N ILE A 213 -12.60 9.87 2.98
CA ILE A 213 -13.64 9.34 2.10
C ILE A 213 -14.62 8.53 2.94
N PHE A 214 -15.80 9.08 3.19
CA PHE A 214 -16.85 8.45 3.98
C PHE A 214 -18.04 8.09 3.10
N PHE A 215 -18.50 6.86 3.23
CA PHE A 215 -19.62 6.37 2.46
C PHE A 215 -20.73 5.87 3.37
N GLY A 216 -21.97 6.23 3.04
CA GLY A 216 -23.15 5.63 3.63
C GLY A 216 -23.23 4.13 3.33
N THR A 217 -24.12 3.44 4.05
CA THR A 217 -24.35 2.00 3.91
C THR A 217 -24.60 1.60 2.45
N GLY A 218 -23.82 0.65 1.92
CA GLY A 218 -24.01 0.07 0.58
C GLY A 218 -22.94 0.39 -0.46
N VAL A 219 -21.99 1.31 -0.19
CA VAL A 219 -20.78 1.47 -1.02
C VAL A 219 -19.70 0.52 -0.52
N ASN A 220 -19.20 -0.35 -1.40
CA ASN A 220 -18.14 -1.31 -1.05
C ASN A 220 -16.80 -1.01 -1.72
N ALA A 221 -16.69 0.00 -2.60
CA ALA A 221 -15.44 0.34 -3.26
C ALA A 221 -15.36 1.80 -3.73
N LEU A 222 -14.16 2.36 -3.71
CA LEU A 222 -13.75 3.50 -4.54
C LEU A 222 -13.20 2.95 -5.86
N ASN A 223 -13.95 3.12 -6.95
CA ASN A 223 -13.54 2.66 -8.28
C ASN A 223 -13.01 3.84 -9.09
N LEU A 224 -11.71 3.85 -9.34
CA LEU A 224 -11.05 4.78 -10.25
C LEU A 224 -10.79 4.08 -11.60
N PRO A 225 -10.63 4.84 -12.70
CA PRO A 225 -10.22 4.28 -13.98
C PRO A 225 -8.93 3.44 -13.87
N GLY A 226 -8.77 2.43 -14.73
CA GLY A 226 -7.54 1.62 -14.76
C GLY A 226 -6.29 2.41 -15.14
N SER A 227 -6.44 3.58 -15.76
CA SER A 227 -5.34 4.53 -16.00
C SER A 227 -5.05 5.45 -14.81
N ALA A 228 -5.84 5.39 -13.73
CA ALA A 228 -5.75 6.37 -12.65
C ALA A 228 -4.61 6.07 -11.70
N SER A 229 -3.89 7.11 -11.26
CA SER A 229 -2.86 7.00 -10.22
C SER A 229 -3.32 7.61 -8.89
N VAL A 230 -3.23 6.86 -7.80
CA VAL A 230 -3.34 7.37 -6.43
C VAL A 230 -1.94 7.54 -5.87
N THR A 231 -1.62 8.73 -5.35
CA THR A 231 -0.34 9.04 -4.70
C THR A 231 -0.57 9.66 -3.32
N VAL A 232 0.07 9.12 -2.29
CA VAL A 232 0.09 9.69 -0.93
C VAL A 232 1.54 9.99 -0.58
N ALA A 233 1.89 11.27 -0.51
CA ALA A 233 3.23 11.73 -0.19
C ALA A 233 3.60 11.49 1.29
N SER A 234 4.87 11.65 1.63
CA SER A 234 5.36 11.52 3.00
C SER A 234 4.62 12.51 3.91
N GLY A 235 4.07 12.04 5.03
CA GLY A 235 3.25 12.85 5.94
C GLY A 235 1.82 13.12 5.46
N GLY A 236 1.44 12.66 4.26
CA GLY A 236 0.06 12.72 3.76
C GLY A 236 -0.82 11.63 4.38
N THR A 237 -2.13 11.88 4.47
CA THR A 237 -3.10 10.94 5.07
C THR A 237 -4.28 10.65 4.14
N LEU A 238 -4.53 9.37 3.84
CA LEU A 238 -5.74 8.90 3.16
C LEU A 238 -6.56 8.02 4.12
N LEU A 239 -7.72 8.51 4.53
CA LEU A 239 -8.67 7.81 5.40
C LEU A 239 -9.92 7.44 4.60
N THR A 240 -10.36 6.19 4.66
CA THR A 240 -11.50 5.72 3.88
C THR A 240 -12.39 4.74 4.64
N ASP A 241 -13.70 4.87 4.55
CA ASP A 241 -14.64 3.87 5.11
C ASP A 241 -15.03 2.79 4.09
N VAL A 242 -14.67 2.94 2.80
CA VAL A 242 -14.81 1.81 1.84
C VAL A 242 -13.72 0.77 2.03
N PRO A 243 -14.07 -0.52 1.92
CA PRO A 243 -13.12 -1.62 2.10
C PRO A 243 -12.15 -1.81 0.91
N THR A 244 -12.43 -1.21 -0.25
CA THR A 244 -11.65 -1.43 -1.49
C THR A 244 -11.35 -0.11 -2.21
N ILE A 245 -10.10 0.07 -2.66
CA ILE A 245 -9.73 1.09 -3.64
C ILE A 245 -9.21 0.36 -4.90
N SER A 246 -9.85 0.61 -6.03
CA SER A 246 -9.42 0.10 -7.34
C SER A 246 -8.85 1.25 -8.16
N CYS A 247 -7.59 1.15 -8.59
CA CYS A 247 -6.92 2.16 -9.39
C CYS A 247 -5.79 1.54 -10.22
N GLY A 248 -5.30 2.27 -11.22
CA GLY A 248 -4.17 1.84 -12.01
C GLY A 248 -2.89 1.69 -11.19
N THR A 249 -2.47 2.79 -10.57
CA THR A 249 -1.26 2.80 -9.74
C THR A 249 -1.62 3.33 -8.36
N PHE A 250 -1.15 2.67 -7.30
CA PHE A 250 -1.25 3.18 -5.94
C PHE A 250 0.15 3.35 -5.38
N ASN A 251 0.56 4.59 -5.09
CA ASN A 251 1.87 4.92 -4.54
C ASN A 251 1.69 5.58 -3.17
N ALA A 252 2.28 5.01 -2.13
CA ALA A 252 2.39 5.63 -0.82
C ALA A 252 3.86 5.78 -0.46
N ALA A 253 4.31 7.01 -0.23
CA ALA A 253 5.68 7.30 0.17
C ALA A 253 5.92 6.93 1.63
N SER A 254 7.18 6.75 2.02
CA SER A 254 7.56 6.50 3.41
C SER A 254 7.04 7.62 4.33
N GLY A 255 6.36 7.24 5.42
CA GLY A 255 5.70 8.18 6.34
C GLY A 255 4.30 8.64 5.92
N ALA A 256 3.74 8.13 4.82
CA ALA A 256 2.33 8.29 4.49
C ALA A 256 1.44 7.46 5.42
N THR A 257 0.22 7.93 5.69
CA THR A 257 -0.81 7.18 6.43
C THR A 257 -1.95 6.81 5.49
N VAL A 258 -2.25 5.52 5.35
CA VAL A 258 -3.42 5.03 4.60
C VAL A 258 -4.22 4.09 5.49
N ALA A 259 -5.47 4.46 5.81
CA ALA A 259 -6.28 3.74 6.79
C ALA A 259 -7.71 3.50 6.31
N GLY A 260 -8.20 2.28 6.52
CA GLY A 260 -9.61 1.91 6.35
C GLY A 260 -10.38 1.99 7.67
N GLY A 261 -11.54 2.66 7.72
CA GLY A 261 -12.35 2.84 8.94
C GLY A 261 -12.85 1.53 9.58
N ASN A 262 -12.87 0.42 8.82
CA ASN A 262 -13.20 -0.92 9.30
C ASN A 262 -12.03 -1.93 9.22
N GLY A 263 -10.80 -1.43 9.11
CA GLY A 263 -9.59 -2.23 9.24
C GLY A 263 -9.33 -3.19 8.08
N CYS A 264 -9.75 -2.88 6.85
CA CYS A 264 -9.34 -3.60 5.64
C CYS A 264 -9.24 -2.66 4.46
N LEU A 265 -8.09 -2.67 3.80
CA LEU A 265 -7.87 -2.00 2.52
C LEU A 265 -7.31 -3.03 1.54
N SER A 266 -8.08 -3.33 0.49
CA SER A 266 -7.55 -4.04 -0.69
C SER A 266 -6.91 -3.01 -1.63
N LEU A 267 -5.65 -3.25 -2.01
CA LEU A 267 -4.93 -2.47 -3.01
C LEU A 267 -4.80 -3.31 -4.28
N HIS A 268 -5.53 -2.94 -5.33
CA HIS A 268 -5.32 -3.47 -6.67
C HIS A 268 -4.61 -2.39 -7.49
N ALA A 269 -3.37 -2.65 -7.91
CA ALA A 269 -2.77 -1.93 -9.03
C ALA A 269 -3.25 -2.60 -10.32
N VAL A 270 -3.58 -1.85 -11.36
CA VAL A 270 -3.92 -2.33 -12.70
C VAL A 270 -3.25 -1.46 -13.80
N ASP A 271 -3.03 -1.99 -14.99
CA ASP A 271 -2.52 -1.23 -16.13
C ASP A 271 -3.70 -0.57 -16.86
N ALA A 272 -3.42 0.17 -17.93
CA ALA A 272 -4.44 0.83 -18.75
C ALA A 272 -5.49 -0.14 -19.36
N GLY A 273 -5.23 -1.46 -19.34
CA GLY A 273 -6.14 -2.53 -19.75
C GLY A 273 -6.78 -3.33 -18.61
N GLY A 274 -6.43 -3.07 -17.34
CA GLY A 274 -6.95 -3.78 -16.17
C GLY A 274 -6.03 -4.85 -15.55
N THR A 275 -4.74 -4.92 -15.91
CA THR A 275 -3.78 -5.98 -15.50
C THR A 275 -2.81 -5.53 -14.42
N ALA A 276 -2.48 -6.34 -13.40
CA ALA A 276 -1.73 -5.87 -12.21
C ALA A 276 -0.32 -5.26 -12.44
N VAL A 277 0.04 -4.19 -11.70
CA VAL A 277 1.33 -3.44 -11.79
C VAL A 277 2.10 -3.43 -10.45
N SER A 278 3.44 -3.42 -10.51
CA SER A 278 4.33 -4.01 -9.48
C SER A 278 5.33 -3.04 -8.79
N THR A 279 4.89 -1.92 -8.19
CA THR A 279 5.80 -1.07 -7.38
C THR A 279 5.11 -0.51 -6.14
N LEU A 280 5.56 -0.90 -4.93
CA LEU A 280 5.11 -0.31 -3.66
C LEU A 280 6.31 0.02 -2.76
N GLY A 281 6.42 1.29 -2.33
CA GLY A 281 7.35 1.71 -1.26
C GLY A 281 6.93 1.19 0.12
N SER A 282 7.70 1.51 1.18
CA SER A 282 7.47 1.05 2.56
C SER A 282 6.01 1.14 2.98
N LEU A 283 5.40 -0.02 3.18
CA LEU A 283 3.98 -0.21 3.38
C LEU A 283 3.73 -0.84 4.75
N SER A 284 3.18 -0.07 5.68
CA SER A 284 2.67 -0.60 6.96
C SER A 284 1.17 -0.84 6.80
N LEU A 285 0.78 -2.11 6.66
CA LEU A 285 -0.63 -2.50 6.55
C LEU A 285 -1.00 -3.42 7.70
N THR A 286 -2.01 -3.01 8.47
CA THR A 286 -2.59 -3.78 9.57
C THR A 286 -3.51 -4.90 9.08
N ARG A 287 -3.99 -4.87 7.82
CA ARG A 287 -4.74 -5.97 7.18
C ARG A 287 -4.82 -5.80 5.65
N ILE A 288 -4.48 -6.85 4.92
CA ILE A 288 -4.72 -7.00 3.47
C ILE A 288 -5.77 -8.09 3.28
N ILE A 289 -6.84 -7.79 2.55
CA ILE A 289 -7.75 -8.81 1.98
C ILE A 289 -7.70 -8.63 0.47
N LEU A 290 -7.27 -9.66 -0.26
CA LEU A 290 -7.38 -9.72 -1.71
C LEU A 290 -8.56 -10.63 -2.06
N GLU A 291 -9.59 -10.09 -2.71
CA GLU A 291 -10.73 -10.85 -3.22
C GLU A 291 -10.75 -10.77 -4.75
N PRO A 292 -10.76 -11.91 -5.47
CA PRO A 292 -10.75 -11.88 -6.93
C PRO A 292 -12.12 -11.48 -7.51
N TYR A 293 -12.07 -10.64 -8.55
CA TYR A 293 -13.16 -10.44 -9.49
C TYR A 293 -13.34 -11.71 -10.36
N SER A 294 -14.58 -12.11 -10.59
CA SER A 294 -14.96 -13.42 -11.15
C SER A 294 -14.51 -13.60 -12.60
N VAL A 295 -13.43 -14.36 -12.82
CA VAL A 295 -13.17 -15.07 -14.08
C VAL A 295 -12.61 -16.46 -13.79
N ALA A 296 -13.02 -17.45 -14.57
CA ALA A 296 -12.55 -18.82 -14.44
C ALA A 296 -11.04 -18.91 -14.72
N ASN A 297 -10.26 -19.44 -13.76
CA ASN A 297 -8.83 -19.80 -13.88
C ASN A 297 -7.81 -18.69 -14.27
N PRO A 298 -7.62 -17.60 -13.51
CA PRO A 298 -6.38 -16.83 -13.58
C PRO A 298 -5.35 -17.35 -12.57
N THR A 299 -4.14 -17.69 -13.03
CA THR A 299 -2.96 -17.72 -12.15
C THR A 299 -2.72 -16.31 -11.63
N GLN A 300 -2.73 -16.11 -10.32
CA GLN A 300 -2.56 -14.78 -9.72
C GLN A 300 -1.19 -14.67 -9.06
N THR A 301 -0.43 -13.63 -9.42
CA THR A 301 0.84 -13.30 -8.79
C THR A 301 0.69 -12.07 -7.90
N VAL A 302 0.93 -12.22 -6.60
CA VAL A 302 1.10 -11.07 -5.69
C VAL A 302 2.60 -10.83 -5.54
N ARG A 303 3.06 -9.65 -5.98
CA ARG A 303 4.47 -9.25 -5.91
C ARG A 303 4.65 -8.16 -4.86
N PHE A 304 5.56 -8.40 -3.93
CA PHE A 304 6.10 -7.37 -3.04
C PHE A 304 7.54 -7.08 -3.47
N ASP A 305 7.82 -5.83 -3.85
CA ASP A 305 9.15 -5.31 -4.13
C ASP A 305 9.52 -4.29 -3.05
N GLY A 306 10.75 -4.34 -2.53
CA GLY A 306 11.15 -3.45 -1.44
C GLY A 306 12.65 -3.18 -1.46
N THR A 307 13.00 -1.92 -1.25
CA THR A 307 14.38 -1.49 -0.94
C THR A 307 14.37 -0.87 0.46
N GLY A 308 15.00 -1.52 1.43
CA GLY A 308 15.17 -0.98 2.80
C GLY A 308 14.84 -1.98 3.92
N PRO A 309 15.37 -1.75 5.15
CA PRO A 309 15.13 -2.64 6.29
C PRO A 309 13.69 -2.48 6.81
N GLY A 310 13.04 -3.59 7.16
CA GLY A 310 11.90 -3.58 8.09
C GLY A 310 10.50 -3.57 7.47
N LEU A 311 10.24 -4.34 6.41
CA LEU A 311 8.85 -4.69 6.09
C LEU A 311 8.36 -5.71 7.14
N SER A 312 7.65 -5.24 8.15
CA SER A 312 6.94 -6.12 9.10
C SER A 312 5.45 -6.10 8.77
N ILE A 313 4.89 -7.22 8.32
CA ILE A 313 3.44 -7.37 8.16
C ILE A 313 2.87 -7.82 9.52
N GLY A 314 2.73 -6.89 10.45
CA GLY A 314 2.25 -7.15 11.81
C GLY A 314 0.74 -7.42 11.84
N THR A 315 0.30 -8.35 12.71
CA THR A 315 -1.13 -8.58 12.97
C THR A 315 -1.41 -8.41 14.46
N ASP A 316 -2.30 -7.47 14.77
CA ASP A 316 -2.82 -7.31 16.12
C ASP A 316 -3.92 -8.36 16.32
N SER A 317 -3.92 -9.06 17.45
CA SER A 317 -5.10 -9.77 17.95
C SER A 317 -5.64 -10.94 17.08
N GLY A 318 -4.78 -11.77 16.51
CA GLY A 318 -5.20 -13.07 15.95
C GLY A 318 -5.96 -13.02 14.62
N ARG A 319 -5.83 -11.94 13.84
CA ARG A 319 -6.34 -11.88 12.46
C ARG A 319 -5.18 -11.82 11.48
N ALA A 320 -4.93 -12.93 10.80
CA ALA A 320 -3.82 -13.14 9.88
C ALA A 320 -3.87 -12.23 8.63
N PHE A 321 -2.70 -11.97 8.02
CA PHE A 321 -2.60 -11.67 6.59
C PHE A 321 -3.27 -12.83 5.84
N SER A 322 -4.47 -12.60 5.31
CA SER A 322 -5.33 -13.66 4.80
C SER A 322 -5.49 -13.53 3.29
N LEU A 323 -4.97 -14.51 2.58
CA LEU A 323 -5.19 -14.68 1.15
C LEU A 323 -6.32 -15.71 0.99
N ARG A 324 -7.44 -15.26 0.40
CA ARG A 324 -8.63 -16.09 0.16
C ARG A 324 -8.77 -16.31 -1.34
N THR A 325 -8.83 -17.56 -1.78
CA THR A 325 -9.11 -17.85 -3.20
C THR A 325 -10.62 -17.92 -3.38
N GLY A 326 -11.20 -17.04 -4.20
CA GLY A 326 -12.50 -17.22 -4.87
C GLY A 326 -13.78 -17.46 -4.04
N ALA A 327 -14.91 -17.38 -4.73
CA ALA A 327 -16.20 -17.89 -4.24
C ALA A 327 -16.19 -19.44 -4.22
N SER A 328 -17.06 -20.04 -3.41
CA SER A 328 -17.21 -21.51 -3.33
C SER A 328 -17.34 -22.14 -4.71
N GLY A 329 -16.43 -23.03 -5.08
CA GLY A 329 -16.44 -23.76 -6.36
C GLY A 329 -15.49 -23.27 -7.45
N SER A 330 -14.64 -22.26 -7.19
CA SER A 330 -13.61 -21.80 -8.15
C SER A 330 -12.25 -22.47 -7.89
N SER A 331 -11.57 -22.95 -8.94
CA SER A 331 -10.18 -23.44 -8.93
C SER A 331 -9.20 -22.38 -9.44
N GLY A 332 -7.97 -22.33 -8.88
CA GLY A 332 -6.89 -21.46 -9.38
C GLY A 332 -5.57 -21.69 -8.65
N LEU A 333 -4.45 -21.47 -9.34
CA LEU A 333 -3.10 -21.47 -8.75
C LEU A 333 -2.77 -20.06 -8.28
N PHE A 334 -2.38 -19.93 -7.01
CA PHE A 334 -1.87 -18.67 -6.46
C PHE A 334 -0.35 -18.77 -6.37
N THR A 335 0.36 -17.86 -7.04
CA THR A 335 1.82 -17.76 -6.97
C THR A 335 2.17 -16.53 -6.14
N PHE A 336 2.88 -16.74 -5.05
CA PHE A 336 3.39 -15.67 -4.21
C PHE A 336 4.85 -15.43 -4.53
N VAL A 337 5.17 -14.25 -5.08
CA VAL A 337 6.53 -13.90 -5.45
C VAL A 337 6.98 -12.72 -4.60
N MET A 338 8.06 -12.89 -3.85
CA MET A 338 8.69 -11.78 -3.14
C MET A 338 10.06 -11.49 -3.71
N ASP A 339 10.33 -10.21 -3.95
CA ASP A 339 11.61 -9.74 -4.44
C ASP A 339 12.19 -8.74 -3.43
N ILE A 340 13.16 -9.19 -2.64
CA ILE A 340 13.73 -8.40 -1.54
C ILE A 340 15.17 -8.04 -1.89
N ALA A 341 15.43 -6.75 -2.13
CA ALA A 341 16.77 -6.21 -2.28
C ALA A 341 17.45 -6.03 -0.89
N ASP A 342 18.78 -6.21 -0.84
CA ASP A 342 19.56 -6.15 0.40
C ASP A 342 19.31 -4.89 1.24
N SER A 343 19.22 -5.05 2.56
CA SER A 343 19.58 -4.00 3.51
C SER A 343 20.69 -4.49 4.47
N PRO A 344 21.90 -3.90 4.42
CA PRO A 344 23.04 -4.37 5.22
C PRO A 344 22.96 -4.03 6.73
N ALA A 345 21.84 -3.52 7.25
CA ALA A 345 21.78 -2.87 8.57
C ALA A 345 20.86 -3.52 9.63
N ALA A 346 20.12 -4.61 9.35
CA ALA A 346 19.18 -5.21 10.32
C ALA A 346 19.04 -6.74 10.15
N PRO A 347 18.62 -7.50 11.20
CA PRO A 347 18.67 -8.97 11.18
C PRO A 347 17.61 -9.67 10.30
N VAL A 348 16.62 -8.97 9.74
CA VAL A 348 15.65 -9.52 8.76
C VAL A 348 15.09 -8.35 7.93
N ASP A 349 15.03 -8.48 6.60
CA ASP A 349 14.45 -7.47 5.72
C ASP A 349 12.92 -7.52 5.69
N LEU A 350 12.35 -8.74 5.68
CA LEU A 350 10.91 -9.02 5.78
C LEU A 350 10.60 -10.07 6.85
N LEU A 351 9.85 -9.68 7.88
CA LEU A 351 9.30 -10.60 8.88
C LEU A 351 7.80 -10.81 8.66
N VAL A 352 7.41 -12.05 8.37
CA VAL A 352 6.01 -12.44 8.24
C VAL A 352 5.58 -13.27 9.45
N PRO A 353 4.87 -12.66 10.43
CA PRO A 353 4.51 -13.33 11.68
C PRO A 353 3.49 -14.46 11.45
N PHE A 354 2.47 -14.22 10.62
CA PHE A 354 1.45 -15.22 10.26
C PHE A 354 0.87 -14.98 8.85
N MET A 355 0.88 -16.00 8.01
CA MET A 355 0.20 -16.08 6.71
C MET A 355 -0.96 -17.08 6.83
N ASN A 356 -2.19 -16.70 6.45
CA ASN A 356 -3.31 -17.63 6.42
C ASN A 356 -3.79 -17.82 4.97
N PHE A 357 -3.70 -19.06 4.49
CA PHE A 357 -4.22 -19.45 3.18
C PHE A 357 -5.52 -20.21 3.34
N ARG A 358 -6.56 -19.70 2.68
CA ARG A 358 -7.89 -20.32 2.64
C ARG A 358 -8.24 -20.66 1.20
N PRO A 359 -7.82 -21.84 0.71
CA PRO A 359 -8.25 -22.29 -0.61
C PRO A 359 -9.76 -22.51 -0.64
N SER A 360 -10.40 -22.22 -1.77
CA SER A 360 -11.83 -22.45 -2.02
C SER A 360 -12.13 -23.89 -2.41
N THR A 361 -11.13 -24.62 -2.91
CA THR A 361 -11.21 -26.02 -3.38
C THR A 361 -9.89 -26.74 -3.16
N SER A 362 -9.91 -28.08 -3.12
CA SER A 362 -8.69 -28.91 -3.05
C SER A 362 -7.80 -28.81 -4.31
N SER A 363 -8.30 -28.23 -5.40
CA SER A 363 -7.54 -28.01 -6.65
C SER A 363 -6.78 -26.68 -6.69
N SER A 364 -6.77 -25.91 -5.60
CA SER A 364 -6.03 -24.65 -5.49
C SER A 364 -4.63 -24.88 -4.91
N GLY A 365 -3.61 -24.26 -5.49
CA GLY A 365 -2.20 -24.40 -5.10
C GLY A 365 -1.57 -23.07 -4.63
N PHE A 366 -0.42 -23.13 -3.96
CA PHE A 366 0.28 -21.97 -3.35
C PHE A 366 1.79 -21.98 -3.63
N ASP A 367 2.23 -21.49 -4.79
CA ASP A 367 3.68 -21.42 -5.06
C ASP A 367 4.31 -20.31 -4.23
N PHE A 368 5.50 -20.56 -3.70
CA PHE A 368 6.26 -19.56 -2.97
C PHE A 368 7.60 -19.34 -3.66
N VAL A 369 7.85 -18.11 -4.12
CA VAL A 369 9.10 -17.75 -4.80
C VAL A 369 9.79 -16.62 -4.05
N LYS A 370 10.99 -16.88 -3.52
CA LYS A 370 11.88 -15.87 -2.94
C LYS A 370 12.93 -15.44 -3.97
N ARG A 371 12.92 -14.16 -4.32
CA ARG A 371 13.87 -13.46 -5.20
C ARG A 371 14.60 -12.34 -4.43
N GLY A 372 15.65 -11.81 -5.04
CA GLY A 372 16.49 -10.76 -4.47
C GLY A 372 17.44 -11.25 -3.36
N ALA A 373 18.51 -10.50 -3.10
CA ALA A 373 19.61 -10.93 -2.23
C ALA A 373 19.30 -10.90 -0.71
N GLY A 374 18.22 -10.22 -0.30
CA GLY A 374 17.89 -9.98 1.11
C GLY A 374 17.36 -11.20 1.88
N VAL A 375 17.12 -10.99 3.18
CA VAL A 375 16.65 -12.01 4.14
C VAL A 375 15.16 -11.90 4.41
N MET A 376 14.43 -12.98 4.18
CA MET A 376 13.02 -13.11 4.53
C MET A 376 12.82 -14.15 5.61
N GLN A 377 11.99 -13.88 6.62
CA GLN A 377 11.57 -14.87 7.62
C GLN A 377 10.05 -15.05 7.68
N VAL A 378 9.59 -16.30 7.60
CA VAL A 378 8.18 -16.69 7.76
C VAL A 378 8.02 -17.45 9.07
N ASN A 379 7.28 -16.89 10.04
CA ASN A 379 7.08 -17.48 11.37
C ASN A 379 5.79 -18.29 11.50
N GLY A 380 4.80 -18.02 10.66
CA GLY A 380 3.49 -18.66 10.76
C GLY A 380 2.88 -18.85 9.39
N LEU A 381 2.41 -20.05 9.11
CA LEU A 381 1.60 -20.37 7.96
C LEU A 381 0.46 -21.27 8.42
N ASP A 382 -0.77 -20.77 8.34
CA ASP A 382 -1.98 -21.48 8.71
C ASP A 382 -2.77 -21.81 7.44
N TRP A 383 -2.93 -23.12 7.18
CA TRP A 383 -3.70 -23.62 6.05
C TRP A 383 -5.07 -24.06 6.56
N SER A 384 -6.12 -23.28 6.27
CA SER A 384 -7.42 -23.48 6.95
C SER A 384 -8.37 -24.48 6.28
N SER A 385 -7.95 -25.27 5.28
CA SER A 385 -8.78 -26.35 4.72
C SER A 385 -8.31 -27.72 5.20
N ALA A 386 -9.27 -28.57 5.61
CA ALA A 386 -9.03 -29.93 6.08
C ALA A 386 -8.54 -30.92 4.99
N THR A 387 -8.46 -30.47 3.74
CA THR A 387 -7.99 -31.26 2.59
C THR A 387 -6.75 -30.62 1.98
N ALA A 388 -5.71 -31.42 1.79
CA ALA A 388 -4.47 -31.01 1.13
C ALA A 388 -4.75 -30.67 -0.35
N PRO A 389 -4.02 -29.69 -0.93
CA PRO A 389 -4.00 -29.45 -2.38
C PRO A 389 -3.78 -30.76 -3.15
N THR A 390 -4.49 -30.96 -4.26
CA THR A 390 -4.26 -32.10 -5.17
C THR A 390 -3.32 -31.75 -6.32
N GLN A 391 -2.96 -30.48 -6.48
CA GLN A 391 -1.98 -30.03 -7.48
C GLN A 391 -0.59 -29.90 -6.81
N PRO A 392 0.48 -30.36 -7.48
CA PRO A 392 1.85 -30.12 -7.04
C PRO A 392 2.15 -28.61 -7.09
N VAL A 393 2.87 -28.11 -6.10
CA VAL A 393 3.14 -26.69 -5.87
C VAL A 393 4.60 -26.54 -5.46
N ASP A 394 5.35 -25.63 -6.07
CA ASP A 394 6.80 -25.55 -5.82
C ASP A 394 7.17 -24.43 -4.85
N GLY A 395 8.10 -24.72 -3.94
CA GLY A 395 8.80 -23.71 -3.15
C GLY A 395 10.13 -23.40 -3.81
N VAL A 396 10.31 -22.20 -4.35
CA VAL A 396 11.54 -21.80 -5.06
C VAL A 396 12.24 -20.67 -4.31
N VAL A 397 13.52 -20.86 -4.01
CA VAL A 397 14.40 -19.81 -3.48
C VAL A 397 15.45 -19.50 -4.54
N GLU A 398 15.20 -18.46 -5.34
CA GLU A 398 16.06 -18.07 -6.47
C GLU A 398 17.26 -17.23 -6.00
N ALA A 399 17.13 -16.46 -4.92
CA ALA A 399 18.21 -15.63 -4.37
C ALA A 399 18.01 -15.27 -2.89
N GLY A 400 19.11 -14.91 -2.23
CA GLY A 400 19.12 -14.43 -0.84
C GLY A 400 18.81 -15.53 0.17
N THR A 401 18.24 -15.16 1.32
CA THR A 401 17.89 -16.13 2.38
C THR A 401 16.40 -16.16 2.66
N LEU A 402 15.82 -17.36 2.68
CA LEU A 402 14.48 -17.63 3.22
C LEU A 402 14.62 -18.42 4.53
N ILE A 403 14.17 -17.84 5.65
CA ILE A 403 14.04 -18.49 6.94
C ILE A 403 12.61 -18.99 7.10
N TRP A 404 12.45 -20.30 7.01
CA TRP A 404 11.20 -21.01 7.19
C TRP A 404 11.03 -21.45 8.65
N ASN A 405 10.37 -20.61 9.45
CA ASN A 405 10.22 -20.76 10.90
C ASN A 405 8.75 -21.05 11.30
N THR A 406 8.01 -21.79 10.49
CA THR A 406 6.59 -22.08 10.71
C THR A 406 6.40 -23.30 11.62
N SER A 407 5.52 -23.21 12.64
CA SER A 407 5.20 -24.35 13.52
C SER A 407 4.12 -25.24 12.89
N ALA A 408 4.39 -26.53 12.73
CA ALA A 408 3.47 -27.52 12.14
C ALA A 408 2.30 -27.92 13.07
N ALA A 409 1.66 -26.97 13.76
CA ALA A 409 0.65 -27.26 14.79
C ALA A 409 -0.63 -27.94 14.26
N ASN A 410 -0.85 -28.04 12.94
CA ASN A 410 -2.11 -28.52 12.38
C ASN A 410 -2.02 -29.73 11.44
N GLY A 411 -0.86 -30.39 11.24
CA GLY A 411 -0.77 -31.57 10.35
C GLY A 411 -1.09 -31.30 8.87
N ALA A 412 -1.56 -30.12 8.51
CA ALA A 412 -1.65 -29.59 7.17
C ALA A 412 -0.33 -28.88 6.84
N GLY A 413 0.71 -29.69 6.56
CA GLY A 413 1.89 -29.16 5.88
C GLY A 413 1.45 -28.53 4.56
N VAL A 414 2.12 -27.46 4.14
CA VAL A 414 2.03 -27.00 2.75
C VAL A 414 2.32 -28.19 1.88
N ASN A 415 1.38 -28.55 1.00
CA ASN A 415 1.62 -29.62 0.04
C ASN A 415 2.52 -29.06 -1.07
N LEU A 416 3.79 -28.82 -0.73
CA LEU A 416 4.82 -28.54 -1.70
C LEU A 416 5.11 -29.85 -2.43
N ALA A 417 5.28 -29.81 -3.75
CA ALA A 417 5.73 -30.96 -4.52
C ALA A 417 7.23 -31.14 -4.36
N THR A 418 7.97 -30.04 -4.52
CA THR A 418 9.40 -29.98 -4.30
C THR A 418 9.80 -28.63 -3.72
N VAL A 419 10.99 -28.58 -3.12
CA VAL A 419 11.68 -27.35 -2.79
C VAL A 419 12.90 -27.21 -3.69
N THR A 420 13.04 -26.08 -4.38
CA THR A 420 14.22 -25.75 -5.17
C THR A 420 14.96 -24.57 -4.53
N VAL A 421 16.28 -24.72 -4.35
CA VAL A 421 17.16 -23.65 -3.84
C VAL A 421 18.26 -23.40 -4.86
N ASP A 422 18.27 -22.23 -5.48
CA ASP A 422 19.22 -21.90 -6.53
C ASP A 422 20.61 -21.56 -5.99
N SER A 423 21.59 -21.53 -6.90
CA SER A 423 22.97 -21.18 -6.56
C SER A 423 23.06 -19.79 -5.92
N GLY A 424 23.81 -19.69 -4.82
CA GLY A 424 23.92 -18.45 -4.03
C GLY A 424 22.73 -18.15 -3.11
N ALA A 425 21.63 -18.92 -3.19
CA ALA A 425 20.49 -18.79 -2.30
C ALA A 425 20.61 -19.70 -1.07
N THR A 426 19.85 -19.38 -0.02
CA THR A 426 19.75 -20.17 1.20
C THR A 426 18.30 -20.38 1.62
N LEU A 427 17.91 -21.64 1.84
CA LEU A 427 16.75 -21.99 2.64
C LEU A 427 17.20 -22.40 4.04
N GLN A 428 16.75 -21.69 5.08
CA GLN A 428 16.98 -22.06 6.47
C GLN A 428 15.68 -22.57 7.10
N VAL A 429 15.68 -23.80 7.60
CA VAL A 429 14.58 -24.39 8.35
C VAL A 429 14.76 -24.08 9.83
N GLY A 430 13.85 -23.29 10.39
CA GLY A 430 13.90 -22.81 11.77
C GLY A 430 14.73 -21.54 11.95
N ALA A 431 14.49 -20.84 13.06
CA ALA A 431 15.20 -19.62 13.47
C ALA A 431 15.88 -19.75 14.85
N GLY A 432 16.33 -20.96 15.20
CA GLY A 432 16.97 -21.29 16.49
C GLY A 432 16.01 -21.75 17.59
N GLY A 433 14.71 -21.81 17.30
CA GLY A 433 13.69 -22.41 18.17
C GLY A 433 13.25 -23.81 17.71
N THR A 434 12.06 -24.23 18.14
CA THR A 434 11.48 -25.55 17.78
C THR A 434 10.57 -25.51 16.54
N ALA A 435 10.37 -24.34 15.94
CA ALA A 435 9.56 -24.14 14.74
C ALA A 435 10.38 -24.30 13.44
N GLY A 436 9.68 -24.46 12.32
CA GLY A 436 10.23 -24.66 10.97
C GLY A 436 10.26 -26.13 10.55
N ALA A 437 9.48 -26.50 9.53
CA ALA A 437 9.51 -27.87 9.00
C ALA A 437 9.32 -27.90 7.49
N ILE A 438 9.96 -28.87 6.83
CA ILE A 438 9.80 -29.23 5.42
C ILE A 438 9.69 -30.76 5.31
N PHE A 439 8.72 -31.23 4.53
CA PHE A 439 8.37 -32.66 4.46
C PHE A 439 8.45 -33.23 3.04
N VAL A 440 9.17 -32.54 2.16
CA VAL A 440 9.18 -32.77 0.71
C VAL A 440 10.62 -32.83 0.21
N ASP A 441 10.81 -33.45 -0.95
CA ASP A 441 12.13 -33.56 -1.56
C ASP A 441 12.67 -32.18 -1.93
N ALA A 442 13.98 -32.00 -1.79
CA ALA A 442 14.67 -30.74 -2.04
C ALA A 442 15.75 -30.87 -3.13
N ALA A 443 15.66 -30.04 -4.17
CA ALA A 443 16.70 -29.82 -5.15
C ALA A 443 17.53 -28.58 -4.75
N VAL A 444 18.73 -28.79 -4.24
CA VAL A 444 19.56 -27.75 -3.62
C VAL A 444 20.82 -27.52 -4.45
N ASN A 445 20.90 -26.36 -5.08
CA ASN A 445 22.09 -25.81 -5.75
C ASN A 445 22.76 -24.69 -4.93
N GLY A 446 22.07 -24.16 -3.92
CA GLY A 446 22.59 -23.22 -2.93
C GLY A 446 22.89 -23.89 -1.58
N THR A 447 22.27 -23.37 -0.52
CA THR A 447 22.41 -23.90 0.86
C THR A 447 21.06 -24.29 1.44
N LEU A 448 20.96 -25.49 1.99
CA LEU A 448 19.86 -25.91 2.88
C LEU A 448 20.38 -25.99 4.31
N ALA A 449 19.95 -25.08 5.17
CA ALA A 449 20.38 -25.00 6.57
C ALA A 449 19.26 -25.42 7.53
N PHE A 450 19.60 -26.14 8.59
CA PHE A 450 18.69 -26.48 9.68
C PHE A 450 19.15 -25.79 10.96
N ASN A 451 18.34 -24.83 11.43
CA ASN A 451 18.57 -24.07 12.65
C ASN A 451 17.42 -24.29 13.63
N ARG A 452 17.32 -25.52 14.15
CA ARG A 452 16.30 -25.95 15.13
C ARG A 452 16.95 -26.33 16.45
N SER A 453 16.24 -26.12 17.56
CA SER A 453 16.74 -26.41 18.91
C SER A 453 16.34 -27.78 19.46
N ASN A 454 15.41 -28.48 18.80
CA ASN A 454 14.93 -29.80 19.19
C ASN A 454 15.19 -30.84 18.09
N ASP A 455 14.86 -32.09 18.38
CA ASP A 455 14.97 -33.18 17.43
C ASP A 455 14.06 -32.97 16.22
N TYR A 456 14.60 -33.24 15.04
CA TYR A 456 13.90 -33.16 13.76
C TYR A 456 14.28 -34.36 12.87
N LEU A 457 13.29 -35.18 12.54
CA LEU A 457 13.44 -36.27 11.59
C LEU A 457 13.16 -35.76 10.19
N PHE A 458 14.15 -35.84 9.31
CA PHE A 458 14.04 -35.47 7.91
C PHE A 458 14.25 -36.71 7.03
N THR A 459 13.15 -37.24 6.51
CA THR A 459 13.08 -38.37 5.59
C THR A 459 13.19 -38.03 4.09
N PRO A 460 12.81 -36.82 3.61
CA PRO A 460 12.86 -36.53 2.17
C PRO A 460 14.26 -36.57 1.58
N ALA A 461 14.34 -36.79 0.27
CA ALA A 461 15.60 -36.78 -0.47
C ALA A 461 16.12 -35.35 -0.65
N VAL A 462 17.45 -35.21 -0.68
CA VAL A 462 18.11 -33.95 -1.05
C VAL A 462 19.06 -34.23 -2.20
N SER A 463 18.95 -33.47 -3.27
CA SER A 463 19.76 -33.59 -4.49
C SER A 463 20.35 -32.24 -4.89
N GLY A 464 21.22 -32.21 -5.90
CA GLY A 464 21.75 -30.97 -6.50
C GLY A 464 23.23 -30.72 -6.23
N THR A 465 23.70 -29.51 -6.52
CA THR A 465 25.13 -29.13 -6.44
C THR A 465 25.49 -28.37 -5.15
N GLY A 466 24.49 -28.03 -4.35
CA GLY A 466 24.63 -27.24 -3.14
C GLY A 466 25.02 -28.07 -1.92
N ARG A 467 24.91 -27.43 -0.74
CA ARG A 467 25.32 -28.02 0.54
C ARG A 467 24.20 -28.07 1.58
N LEU A 468 24.34 -28.97 2.54
CA LEU A 468 23.50 -29.03 3.74
C LEU A 468 24.28 -28.50 4.95
N VAL A 469 23.63 -27.73 5.81
CA VAL A 469 24.23 -27.18 7.04
C VAL A 469 23.37 -27.50 8.26
N GLN A 470 23.93 -28.18 9.25
CA GLN A 470 23.35 -28.31 10.59
C GLN A 470 23.90 -27.19 11.47
N LYS A 471 23.03 -26.23 11.80
CA LYS A 471 23.36 -24.97 12.50
C LYS A 471 22.74 -24.87 13.88
N GLY A 472 21.60 -25.52 14.09
CA GLY A 472 20.85 -25.48 15.34
C GLY A 472 21.52 -26.28 16.46
N SER A 473 21.07 -26.05 17.70
CA SER A 473 21.54 -26.81 18.87
C SER A 473 20.89 -28.19 19.02
N GLY A 474 19.82 -28.47 18.26
CA GLY A 474 19.08 -29.73 18.31
C GLY A 474 19.73 -30.88 17.53
N THR A 475 18.98 -31.98 17.41
CA THR A 475 19.36 -33.15 16.62
C THR A 475 18.63 -33.15 15.27
N LEU A 476 19.36 -33.10 14.17
CA LEU A 476 18.83 -33.41 12.84
C LEU A 476 19.08 -34.88 12.52
N THR A 477 18.03 -35.67 12.36
CA THR A 477 18.12 -37.06 11.92
C THR A 477 17.77 -37.15 10.44
N LEU A 478 18.75 -37.52 9.62
CA LEU A 478 18.59 -37.78 8.19
C LEU A 478 18.25 -39.25 7.99
N ASN A 479 17.07 -39.54 7.44
CA ASN A 479 16.60 -40.90 7.14
C ASN A 479 16.15 -41.03 5.68
N GLY A 480 16.71 -40.21 4.80
CA GLY A 480 16.51 -40.24 3.35
C GLY A 480 17.80 -40.57 2.60
N THR A 481 17.70 -40.64 1.27
CA THR A 481 18.89 -40.69 0.39
C THR A 481 19.27 -39.27 -0.01
N HIS A 482 20.50 -38.86 0.32
CA HIS A 482 20.97 -37.51 0.06
C HIS A 482 22.15 -37.54 -0.93
N THR A 483 21.95 -37.00 -2.14
CA THR A 483 22.89 -37.09 -3.28
C THR A 483 23.52 -35.75 -3.67
N TYR A 484 23.30 -34.69 -2.90
CA TYR A 484 23.90 -33.38 -3.17
C TYR A 484 25.44 -33.41 -3.12
N SER A 485 26.12 -32.69 -4.01
CA SER A 485 27.58 -32.78 -4.16
C SER A 485 28.39 -31.70 -3.42
N GLY A 486 27.78 -30.61 -2.96
CA GLY A 486 28.48 -29.50 -2.31
C GLY A 486 28.94 -29.77 -0.87
N GLY A 487 28.60 -30.93 -0.30
CA GLY A 487 29.03 -31.37 1.02
C GLY A 487 28.09 -31.00 2.15
N THR A 488 28.46 -31.42 3.35
CA THR A 488 27.67 -31.29 4.59
C THR A 488 28.49 -30.57 5.64
N GLU A 489 27.92 -29.59 6.32
CA GLU A 489 28.59 -28.89 7.42
C GLU A 489 27.80 -29.05 8.73
N VAL A 490 28.49 -29.39 9.81
CA VAL A 490 27.93 -29.53 11.16
C VAL A 490 28.57 -28.47 12.06
N GLU A 491 27.95 -27.29 12.07
CA GLU A 491 28.39 -26.12 12.83
C GLU A 491 28.07 -26.25 14.34
N SER A 492 26.95 -26.89 14.68
CA SER A 492 26.45 -27.03 16.06
C SER A 492 25.49 -28.23 16.18
N GLY A 493 25.16 -28.61 17.41
CA GLY A 493 24.17 -29.66 17.71
C GLY A 493 24.63 -31.03 17.20
N THR A 494 23.66 -31.85 16.79
CA THR A 494 23.94 -33.22 16.31
C THR A 494 23.29 -33.46 14.95
N LEU A 495 24.07 -34.00 14.01
CA LEU A 495 23.58 -34.58 12.77
C LEU A 495 23.68 -36.11 12.85
N LEU A 496 22.56 -36.82 12.81
CA LEU A 496 22.50 -38.28 12.78
C LEU A 496 22.14 -38.75 11.37
N VAL A 497 23.00 -39.57 10.76
CA VAL A 497 22.70 -40.27 9.51
C VAL A 497 22.12 -41.64 9.87
N ALA A 498 20.81 -41.81 9.76
CA ALA A 498 20.10 -43.01 10.22
C ALA A 498 19.88 -44.01 9.09
N ALA A 499 20.14 -45.30 9.30
CA ALA A 499 19.94 -46.35 8.29
C ALA A 499 18.44 -46.49 7.85
N PRO A 500 18.15 -46.72 6.54
CA PRO A 500 19.09 -46.92 5.43
C PRO A 500 19.62 -45.60 4.83
N GLY A 501 19.33 -44.46 5.45
CA GLY A 501 19.72 -43.14 4.99
C GLY A 501 21.23 -42.97 4.87
N ALA A 502 21.63 -42.17 3.88
CA ALA A 502 23.03 -42.01 3.53
C ALA A 502 23.31 -40.63 2.94
N LEU A 503 24.49 -40.09 3.29
CA LEU A 503 25.10 -38.93 2.63
C LEU A 503 25.87 -39.44 1.41
N ASN A 504 25.17 -39.76 0.33
CA ASN A 504 25.70 -40.35 -0.90
C ASN A 504 26.37 -39.33 -1.84
N GLY A 505 26.41 -38.06 -1.46
CA GLY A 505 27.18 -37.04 -2.15
C GLY A 505 28.69 -37.27 -2.08
N ALA A 506 29.41 -36.79 -3.10
CA ALA A 506 30.88 -36.81 -3.10
C ALA A 506 31.51 -35.68 -2.26
N GLY A 507 30.72 -34.72 -1.79
CA GLY A 507 31.19 -33.58 -1.01
C GLY A 507 31.67 -33.97 0.40
N THR A 508 32.57 -33.17 0.96
CA THR A 508 33.09 -33.38 2.32
C THR A 508 32.01 -33.15 3.37
N ALA A 509 31.94 -34.03 4.37
CA ALA A 509 31.24 -33.80 5.63
C ALA A 509 32.20 -33.13 6.62
N ALA A 510 32.08 -31.81 6.79
CA ALA A 510 32.85 -31.01 7.72
C ALA A 510 32.13 -30.91 9.07
N VAL A 511 32.78 -31.36 10.15
CA VAL A 511 32.27 -31.27 11.52
C VAL A 511 33.12 -30.24 12.25
N THR A 512 32.61 -29.01 12.36
CA THR A 512 33.37 -27.83 12.80
C THR A 512 33.05 -27.41 14.23
N GLY A 513 31.86 -27.73 14.75
CA GLY A 513 31.48 -27.40 16.13
C GLY A 513 30.37 -28.27 16.73
N GLY A 514 29.79 -29.19 15.96
CA GLY A 514 28.78 -30.13 16.45
C GLY A 514 29.23 -31.59 16.43
N THR A 515 28.26 -32.49 16.40
CA THR A 515 28.45 -33.93 16.40
C THR A 515 27.88 -34.55 15.12
N LEU A 516 28.65 -35.36 14.40
CA LEU A 516 28.16 -36.23 13.35
C LEU A 516 28.09 -37.67 13.88
N GLY A 517 26.94 -38.30 13.76
CA GLY A 517 26.70 -39.66 14.26
C GLY A 517 25.71 -40.43 13.42
N GLY A 518 25.15 -41.49 14.01
CA GLY A 518 24.19 -42.38 13.37
C GLY A 518 24.75 -43.75 13.02
N ASP A 519 23.91 -44.55 12.36
CA ASP A 519 24.17 -45.94 11.95
C ASP A 519 24.15 -46.11 10.42
N GLY A 520 24.06 -45.01 9.67
CA GLY A 520 24.06 -44.97 8.21
C GLY A 520 25.45 -44.86 7.58
N THR A 521 25.47 -44.36 6.34
CA THR A 521 26.70 -44.24 5.53
C THR A 521 26.98 -42.79 5.13
N VAL A 522 28.24 -42.38 5.24
CA VAL A 522 28.77 -41.13 4.70
C VAL A 522 29.67 -41.47 3.51
N GLY A 523 29.25 -41.08 2.31
CA GLY A 523 29.91 -41.38 1.04
C GLY A 523 31.18 -40.57 0.79
N GLY A 524 31.15 -39.28 1.13
CA GLY A 524 32.27 -38.35 0.96
C GLY A 524 33.30 -38.36 2.10
N PRO A 525 34.42 -37.62 1.96
CA PRO A 525 35.40 -37.45 3.03
C PRO A 525 34.78 -36.85 4.29
N VAL A 526 35.28 -37.24 5.47
CA VAL A 526 34.89 -36.62 6.74
C VAL A 526 36.06 -35.82 7.29
N ALA A 527 35.84 -34.52 7.53
CA ALA A 527 36.82 -33.64 8.15
C ALA A 527 36.29 -33.17 9.51
N VAL A 528 37.04 -33.40 10.58
CA VAL A 528 36.67 -32.99 11.94
C VAL A 528 37.64 -31.92 12.42
N THR A 529 37.11 -30.72 12.67
CA THR A 529 37.89 -29.54 13.09
C THR A 529 37.13 -28.79 14.19
N GLY A 530 37.74 -27.75 14.79
CA GLY A 530 37.03 -26.78 15.64
C GLY A 530 36.33 -27.33 16.90
N GLY A 531 36.65 -28.56 17.34
CA GLY A 531 35.98 -29.21 18.48
C GLY A 531 34.84 -30.15 18.07
N GLY A 532 34.67 -30.43 16.78
CA GLY A 532 33.71 -31.40 16.27
C GLY A 532 33.93 -32.82 16.80
N VAL A 533 32.84 -33.61 16.82
CA VAL A 533 32.83 -34.97 17.36
C VAL A 533 32.21 -35.95 16.36
N LEU A 534 32.80 -37.15 16.27
CA LEU A 534 32.16 -38.31 15.64
C LEU A 534 31.62 -39.25 16.70
N LEU A 535 30.34 -39.62 16.59
CA LEU A 535 29.63 -40.47 17.56
C LEU A 535 28.86 -41.56 16.81
N PRO A 536 29.51 -42.68 16.45
CA PRO A 536 28.84 -43.82 15.83
C PRO A 536 27.70 -44.35 16.71
N GLY A 537 26.57 -44.67 16.08
CA GLY A 537 25.33 -45.05 16.74
C GLY A 537 24.26 -43.95 16.74
N GLY A 538 23.01 -44.35 16.97
CA GLY A 538 21.87 -43.43 17.02
C GLY A 538 21.84 -42.61 18.31
N SER A 539 20.75 -41.85 18.51
CA SER A 539 20.56 -41.09 19.76
C SER A 539 20.50 -42.06 20.95
N ASN A 540 21.61 -42.17 21.68
CA ASN A 540 21.82 -43.07 22.82
C ASN A 540 21.82 -44.57 22.50
N THR A 541 22.19 -44.98 21.28
CA THR A 541 22.37 -46.41 20.94
C THR A 541 23.78 -46.67 20.42
N VAL A 542 24.33 -47.84 20.75
CA VAL A 542 25.59 -48.31 20.13
C VAL A 542 25.29 -48.71 18.69
N GLY A 543 26.12 -48.28 17.74
CA GLY A 543 25.97 -48.65 16.34
C GLY A 543 27.22 -48.34 15.52
N THR A 544 27.13 -48.61 14.21
CA THR A 544 28.22 -48.44 13.25
C THR A 544 27.89 -47.32 12.28
N LEU A 545 28.66 -46.23 12.31
CA LEU A 545 28.63 -45.23 11.24
C LEU A 545 29.65 -45.64 10.18
N THR A 546 29.20 -45.84 8.94
CA THR A 546 30.08 -46.23 7.84
C THR A 546 30.63 -44.99 7.15
N LEU A 547 31.95 -44.85 7.09
CA LEU A 547 32.62 -43.83 6.28
C LEU A 547 33.15 -44.50 5.02
N ALA A 548 32.47 -44.31 3.89
CA ALA A 548 32.72 -45.06 2.66
C ALA A 548 33.82 -44.44 1.76
N ASN A 549 34.42 -43.32 2.17
CA ASN A 549 35.48 -42.69 1.40
C ASN A 549 36.75 -43.57 1.33
N THR A 550 37.11 -43.96 0.11
CA THR A 550 38.33 -44.70 -0.23
C THR A 550 39.52 -43.80 -0.62
N GLY A 551 39.39 -42.48 -0.50
CA GLY A 551 40.47 -41.51 -0.74
C GLY A 551 41.19 -41.09 0.55
N ALA A 552 42.50 -41.32 0.60
CA ALA A 552 43.40 -41.10 1.74
C ALA A 552 43.26 -39.73 2.42
N ALA A 553 43.40 -39.73 3.76
CA ALA A 553 43.68 -38.53 4.54
C ALA A 553 44.94 -37.84 3.97
N ALA A 554 44.83 -36.56 3.64
CA ALA A 554 45.96 -35.70 3.32
C ALA A 554 46.38 -34.91 4.56
#